data_AF-A0A7X8VL24-F1
#
_entry.id   AF-A0A7X8VL24-F1
#
_cell.length_a   1.000
_cell.length_b   1.000
_cell.length_c   1.000
_cell.angle_alpha   90.00
_cell.angle_beta   90.00
_cell.angle_gamma   90.00
#
_symmetry.space_group_name_H-M   'P 1'
#
loop_
_entity.id
_entity.type
_entity.pdbx_description
1 polymer ?
#
loop_
_entity_poly.entity_id
_entity_poly.type
_entity_poly.pdbx_seq_one_letter_code
_entity_poly.pdbx_strand_id
1 'polypeptide(L)'
;NDGPTVVRFPKGDLPVPQEAVHTLEDGVDILAYLEAESDADEAVAADDIPDVLIVSVGERAIMSLELAARLVQNGVNVTVVDPGWVVPIPQSLVALTADHDLVITIEDGVIHGGVGSLLSDALNAAEVDTPRRQVGVPQKFLDHGTRGQVQAEHGLDVDSVEATVNGWLERLFGDQS
;
A
#
# COMPACT_ATOMS: atom_id res chain seq x y z
N ASN A 1 -28.00 -15.44 -2.09
CA ASN A 1 -27.08 -15.46 -0.94
C ASN A 1 -27.08 -14.06 -0.36
N ASP A 2 -27.96 -13.84 0.61
CA ASP A 2 -28.18 -12.55 1.27
C ASP A 2 -27.60 -12.65 2.68
N GLY A 3 -26.35 -12.18 2.82
CA GLY A 3 -25.65 -12.11 4.10
C GLY A 3 -25.52 -10.65 4.51
N PRO A 4 -25.43 -10.33 5.82
CA PRO A 4 -25.40 -8.95 6.27
C PRO A 4 -24.15 -8.22 5.75
N THR A 5 -24.35 -7.12 5.03
CA THR A 5 -23.28 -6.17 4.64
C THR A 5 -23.09 -5.13 5.74
N VAL A 6 -21.85 -4.96 6.20
CA VAL A 6 -21.49 -3.86 7.11
C VAL A 6 -20.81 -2.78 6.28
N VAL A 7 -21.47 -1.63 6.16
CA VAL A 7 -20.88 -0.43 5.57
C VAL A 7 -20.41 0.48 6.71
N ARG A 8 -19.10 0.78 6.77
CA ARG A 8 -18.56 1.78 7.68
C ARG A 8 -18.37 3.08 6.91
N PHE A 9 -19.10 4.12 7.30
CA PHE A 9 -18.79 5.49 6.88
C PHE A 9 -17.90 6.15 7.95
N PRO A 10 -16.79 6.80 7.56
CA PRO A 10 -16.07 7.67 8.49
C PRO A 10 -16.99 8.82 8.92
N LYS A 11 -16.84 9.31 10.15
CA LYS A 11 -17.51 10.54 10.58
C LYS A 11 -16.65 11.72 10.10
N GLY A 12 -16.97 12.25 8.91
CA GLY A 12 -16.27 13.40 8.30
C GLY A 12 -16.75 13.67 6.87
N ASP A 13 -16.24 14.75 6.26
CA ASP A 13 -16.35 14.95 4.81
C ASP A 13 -15.62 13.79 4.12
N LEU A 14 -16.24 13.20 3.09
CA LEU A 14 -15.54 12.23 2.25
C LEU A 14 -14.31 12.91 1.65
N PRO A 15 -13.12 12.28 1.70
CA PRO A 15 -12.00 12.78 0.92
C PRO A 15 -12.43 12.93 -0.53
N VAL A 16 -11.91 13.95 -1.22
CA VAL A 16 -12.07 14.04 -2.67
C VAL A 16 -11.48 12.77 -3.27
N PRO A 17 -12.29 11.93 -3.96
CA PRO A 17 -11.79 10.71 -4.56
C PRO A 17 -10.60 11.04 -5.46
N GLN A 18 -9.52 10.27 -5.34
CA GLN A 18 -8.43 10.38 -6.30
C GLN A 18 -8.91 9.79 -7.62
N GLU A 19 -8.65 10.49 -8.73
CA GLU A 19 -9.04 10.00 -10.05
C GLU A 19 -8.17 8.78 -10.39
N ALA A 20 -8.81 7.64 -10.60
CA ALA A 20 -8.12 6.43 -11.04
C ALA A 20 -7.59 6.63 -12.46
N VAL A 21 -6.34 6.24 -12.70
CA VAL A 21 -5.77 6.18 -14.06
C VAL A 21 -6.35 5.00 -14.85
N HIS A 22 -6.78 3.95 -14.13
CA HIS A 22 -7.48 2.81 -14.68
C HIS A 22 -8.32 2.13 -13.59
N THR A 23 -9.46 1.55 -13.97
CA THR A 23 -10.29 0.73 -13.08
C THR A 23 -10.40 -0.68 -13.66
N LEU A 24 -10.03 -1.68 -12.86
CA LEU A 24 -10.07 -3.09 -13.25
C LEU A 24 -11.51 -3.62 -13.23
N GLU A 25 -11.74 -4.74 -13.91
CA GLU A 25 -13.10 -5.30 -14.10
C GLU A 25 -13.82 -5.63 -12.79
N ASP A 26 -13.08 -5.97 -11.73
CA ASP A 26 -13.61 -6.26 -10.40
C ASP A 26 -13.64 -5.04 -9.46
N GLY A 27 -13.41 -3.84 -10.01
CA GLY A 27 -13.60 -2.56 -9.31
C GLY A 27 -12.39 -2.06 -8.52
N VAL A 28 -11.23 -2.70 -8.65
CA VAL A 28 -9.98 -2.16 -8.12
C VAL A 28 -9.54 -0.97 -8.96
N ASP A 29 -9.41 0.19 -8.32
CA ASP A 29 -8.91 1.40 -8.95
C ASP A 29 -7.38 1.40 -8.85
N ILE A 30 -6.73 1.63 -9.99
CA ILE A 30 -5.31 1.95 -10.04
C ILE A 30 -5.19 3.47 -10.05
N LEU A 31 -4.49 4.00 -9.06
CA LEU A 31 -4.32 5.43 -8.85
C LEU A 31 -3.05 5.95 -9.52
N ALA A 32 -2.00 5.12 -9.61
CA ALA A 32 -0.76 5.49 -10.27
C ALA A 32 0.07 4.28 -10.70
N TYR A 33 0.82 4.46 -11.78
CA TYR A 33 1.98 3.68 -12.16
C TYR A 33 3.15 4.65 -12.24
N LEU A 34 4.19 4.43 -11.45
CA LEU A 34 5.37 5.28 -11.43
C LEU A 34 6.61 4.39 -11.58
N GLU A 35 7.42 4.69 -12.60
CA GLU A 35 8.67 3.98 -12.86
C GLU A 35 9.84 4.85 -12.43
N ALA A 36 10.85 4.23 -11.81
CA ALA A 36 12.08 4.92 -11.48
C ALA A 36 12.83 5.31 -12.76
N GLU A 37 13.32 6.55 -12.81
CA GLU A 37 14.22 6.95 -13.88
C GLU A 37 15.58 6.30 -13.64
N SER A 38 16.07 5.51 -14.62
CA SER A 38 17.45 5.05 -14.60
C SER A 38 18.35 6.25 -14.95
N ASP A 39 19.19 6.69 -14.01
CA ASP A 39 20.23 7.66 -14.33
C ASP A 39 21.14 7.08 -15.42
N ALA A 40 21.27 7.79 -16.55
CA ALA A 40 22.00 7.28 -17.72
C ALA A 40 23.49 6.96 -17.44
N ASP A 41 24.03 7.47 -16.33
CA ASP A 41 25.41 7.27 -15.88
C ASP A 41 25.59 6.09 -14.91
N GLU A 42 24.53 5.63 -14.23
CA GLU A 42 24.50 4.41 -13.41
C GLU A 42 23.47 3.44 -13.98
N ALA A 43 23.91 2.60 -14.93
CA ALA A 43 23.06 1.60 -15.55
C ALA A 43 22.69 0.50 -14.54
N VAL A 44 21.70 0.76 -13.69
CA VAL A 44 20.92 -0.30 -13.04
C VAL A 44 20.12 -0.96 -14.14
N ALA A 45 20.25 -2.28 -14.30
CA ALA A 45 19.42 -2.99 -15.27
C ALA A 45 17.95 -2.82 -14.84
N ALA A 46 17.04 -2.61 -15.80
CA ALA A 46 15.62 -2.45 -15.47
C ALA A 46 15.07 -3.62 -14.64
N ASP A 47 15.62 -4.83 -14.85
CA ASP A 47 15.26 -6.04 -14.10
C ASP A 47 15.76 -6.06 -12.64
N ASP A 48 16.63 -5.12 -12.24
CA ASP A 48 17.15 -5.01 -10.86
C ASP A 48 16.38 -3.94 -10.04
N ILE A 49 15.45 -3.21 -10.65
CA ILE A 49 14.63 -2.19 -9.98
C ILE A 49 13.43 -2.89 -9.32
N PRO A 50 13.26 -2.83 -7.99
CA PRO A 50 12.15 -3.51 -7.33
C PRO A 50 10.80 -2.93 -7.71
N ASP A 51 9.82 -3.80 -7.97
CA ASP A 51 8.42 -3.43 -8.18
C ASP A 51 7.63 -3.52 -6.86
N VAL A 52 7.09 -2.38 -6.40
CA VAL A 52 6.33 -2.28 -5.16
C VAL A 52 4.86 -1.96 -5.43
N LEU A 53 3.97 -2.81 -4.91
CA LEU A 53 2.53 -2.56 -4.89
C LEU A 53 2.12 -1.89 -3.57
N ILE A 54 1.57 -0.69 -3.64
CA ILE A 54 0.92 -0.03 -2.50
C ILE A 54 -0.60 -0.22 -2.61
N VAL A 55 -1.17 -0.94 -1.64
CA VAL A 55 -2.62 -1.11 -1.49
C VAL A 55 -3.11 -0.06 -0.49
N SER A 56 -3.67 1.03 -1.00
CA SER A 56 -4.22 2.12 -0.21
C SER A 56 -5.65 1.80 0.21
N VAL A 57 -5.96 1.91 1.51
CA VAL A 57 -7.29 1.61 2.04
C VAL A 57 -7.84 2.80 2.82
N GLY A 58 -9.06 3.20 2.49
CA GLY A 58 -9.76 4.29 3.16
C GLY A 58 -9.17 5.65 2.76
N GLU A 59 -8.95 6.54 3.73
CA GLU A 59 -8.51 7.93 3.44
C GLU A 59 -7.01 8.07 3.14
N ARG A 60 -6.31 6.96 2.79
CA ARG A 60 -4.85 6.91 2.66
C ARG A 60 -4.32 7.20 1.27
N ALA A 61 -5.18 7.39 0.27
CA ALA A 61 -4.80 7.57 -1.14
C ALA A 61 -3.77 8.70 -1.36
N ILE A 62 -3.99 9.87 -0.76
CA ILE A 62 -3.08 11.03 -0.90
C ILE A 62 -1.68 10.70 -0.36
N MET A 63 -1.60 10.10 0.83
CA MET A 63 -0.30 9.73 1.42
C MET A 63 0.38 8.61 0.62
N SER A 64 -0.39 7.63 0.14
CA SER A 64 0.13 6.55 -0.71
C SER A 64 0.74 7.08 -2.02
N LEU A 65 0.08 8.06 -2.66
CA LEU A 65 0.60 8.72 -3.86
C LEU A 65 1.84 9.56 -3.57
N GLU A 66 1.87 10.29 -2.46
CA GLU A 66 3.05 11.04 -2.04
C GLU A 66 4.24 10.12 -1.76
N LEU A 67 4.01 9.03 -1.02
CA LEU A 67 5.01 8.00 -0.75
C LEU A 67 5.54 7.39 -2.05
N ALA A 68 4.65 7.01 -2.97
CA ALA A 68 5.04 6.45 -4.26
C ALA A 68 5.97 7.39 -5.04
N ALA A 69 5.63 8.69 -5.11
CA ALA A 69 6.46 9.69 -5.78
C ALA A 69 7.86 9.84 -5.16
N ARG A 70 8.01 9.58 -3.85
CA ARG A 70 9.31 9.60 -3.18
C ARG A 70 10.11 8.32 -3.38
N LEU A 71 9.47 7.16 -3.30
CA LEU A 71 10.12 5.87 -3.54
C LEU A 71 10.71 5.76 -4.95
N VAL A 72 10.01 6.32 -5.94
CA VAL A 72 10.47 6.36 -7.34
C VAL A 72 11.76 7.16 -7.52
N GLN A 73 11.95 8.22 -6.72
CA GLN A 73 13.21 8.97 -6.69
C GLN A 73 14.38 8.16 -6.08
N ASN A 74 14.08 7.05 -5.40
CA ASN A 74 15.05 6.15 -4.78
C ASN A 74 15.28 4.87 -5.58
N GLY A 75 14.88 4.81 -6.86
CA GLY A 75 15.12 3.64 -7.70
C GLY A 75 14.14 2.49 -7.45
N VAL A 76 12.86 2.80 -7.26
CA VAL A 76 11.80 1.79 -7.00
C VAL A 76 10.61 2.06 -7.92
N ASN A 77 10.14 1.04 -8.63
CA ASN A 77 8.89 1.15 -9.37
C ASN A 77 7.71 0.99 -8.40
N VAL A 78 6.66 1.79 -8.57
CA VAL A 78 5.51 1.77 -7.66
C VAL A 78 4.20 1.79 -8.42
N THR A 79 3.35 0.79 -8.12
CA THR A 79 1.92 0.81 -8.46
C THR A 79 1.13 1.15 -7.21
N VAL A 80 0.19 2.10 -7.31
CA VAL A 80 -0.73 2.43 -6.21
C VAL A 80 -2.13 2.03 -6.60
N VAL A 81 -2.80 1.24 -5.75
CA VAL A 81 -4.20 0.82 -5.96
C VAL A 81 -5.08 1.16 -4.77
N ASP A 82 -6.34 1.47 -5.05
CA ASP A 82 -7.44 1.48 -4.08
C ASP A 82 -8.41 0.36 -4.45
N PRO A 83 -8.52 -0.70 -3.63
CA PRO A 83 -9.43 -1.80 -3.93
C PRO A 83 -10.91 -1.44 -3.77
N GLY A 84 -11.24 -0.31 -3.12
CA GLY A 84 -12.60 0.12 -2.80
C GLY A 84 -13.31 -0.84 -1.83
N TRP A 85 -13.77 -1.97 -2.36
CA TRP A 85 -14.41 -3.05 -1.62
C TRP A 85 -13.49 -4.27 -1.53
N VAL A 86 -13.03 -4.58 -0.31
CA VAL A 86 -12.02 -5.62 -0.06
C VAL A 86 -12.58 -6.98 0.35
N VAL A 87 -13.91 -7.11 0.46
CA VAL A 87 -14.55 -8.37 0.85
C VAL A 87 -15.61 -8.78 -0.19
N PRO A 88 -15.42 -9.92 -0.89
CA PRO A 88 -14.21 -10.74 -0.90
C PRO A 88 -13.00 -9.99 -1.50
N ILE A 89 -11.77 -10.48 -1.27
CA ILE A 89 -10.57 -9.90 -1.89
C ILE A 89 -10.67 -10.03 -3.42
N PRO A 90 -10.54 -8.94 -4.18
CA PRO A 90 -10.57 -8.97 -5.65
C PRO A 90 -9.48 -9.87 -6.22
N GLN A 91 -9.79 -10.60 -7.29
CA GLN A 91 -8.80 -11.50 -7.92
C GLN A 91 -7.72 -10.70 -8.63
N SER A 92 -8.05 -9.52 -9.15
CA SER A 92 -7.07 -8.61 -9.73
C SER A 92 -6.04 -8.15 -8.71
N LEU A 93 -6.43 -7.95 -7.45
CA LEU A 93 -5.51 -7.58 -6.38
C LEU A 93 -4.53 -8.72 -6.03
N VAL A 94 -4.99 -9.97 -6.10
CA VAL A 94 -4.13 -11.16 -5.97
C VAL A 94 -3.14 -11.23 -7.12
N ALA A 95 -3.60 -11.04 -8.36
CA ALA A 95 -2.74 -11.04 -9.54
C ALA A 95 -1.69 -9.92 -9.49
N LEU A 96 -2.11 -8.68 -9.20
CA LEU A 96 -1.19 -7.56 -8.99
C LEU A 96 -0.17 -7.88 -7.91
N THR A 97 -0.57 -8.48 -6.79
CA THR A 97 0.40 -8.86 -5.75
C THR A 97 1.42 -9.89 -6.24
N ALA A 98 0.99 -10.85 -7.07
CA ALA A 98 1.90 -11.86 -7.63
C ALA A 98 2.89 -11.27 -8.65
N ASP A 99 2.52 -10.16 -9.31
CA ASP A 99 3.33 -9.47 -10.31
C ASP A 99 4.30 -8.42 -9.71
N HIS A 100 4.35 -8.26 -8.39
CA HIS A 100 5.26 -7.31 -7.72
C HIS A 100 6.18 -8.04 -6.73
N ASP A 101 7.33 -7.44 -6.42
CA ASP A 101 8.32 -8.01 -5.50
C ASP A 101 7.95 -7.78 -4.02
N LEU A 102 7.20 -6.72 -3.74
CA LEU A 102 6.74 -6.36 -2.40
C LEU A 102 5.36 -5.73 -2.45
N VAL A 103 4.45 -6.22 -1.60
CA VAL A 103 3.16 -5.56 -1.38
C VAL A 103 3.09 -4.90 0.00
N ILE A 104 2.61 -3.67 0.03
CA ILE A 104 2.46 -2.85 1.22
C ILE A 104 1.01 -2.40 1.32
N THR A 105 0.30 -2.86 2.35
CA THR A 105 -1.04 -2.34 2.66
C THR A 105 -0.93 -1.15 3.59
N ILE A 106 -1.55 -0.03 3.24
CA ILE A 106 -1.59 1.20 4.05
C ILE A 106 -3.04 1.49 4.43
N GLU A 107 -3.35 1.39 5.73
CA GLU A 107 -4.73 1.52 6.23
C GLU A 107 -4.83 2.52 7.39
N ASP A 108 -5.95 3.27 7.46
CA ASP A 108 -6.33 4.05 8.66
C ASP A 108 -7.05 3.20 9.73
N GLY A 109 -6.75 1.90 9.76
CA GLY A 109 -7.45 0.88 10.56
C GLY A 109 -6.54 0.04 11.44
N VAL A 110 -7.12 -0.99 12.07
CA VAL A 110 -6.37 -1.98 12.85
C VAL A 110 -5.69 -2.98 11.92
N ILE A 111 -4.40 -3.22 12.15
CA ILE A 111 -3.59 -4.20 11.38
C ILE A 111 -4.19 -5.61 11.48
N HIS A 112 -4.55 -6.07 12.69
CA HIS A 112 -5.13 -7.39 12.89
C HIS A 112 -6.61 -7.42 12.51
N GLY A 113 -6.96 -8.26 11.52
CA GLY A 113 -8.31 -8.37 10.98
C GLY A 113 -8.71 -7.24 10.02
N GLY A 114 -7.76 -6.38 9.64
CA GLY A 114 -7.91 -5.39 8.57
C GLY A 114 -7.73 -5.98 7.17
N VAL A 115 -7.64 -5.12 6.16
CA VAL A 115 -7.54 -5.53 4.75
C VAL A 115 -6.28 -6.36 4.51
N GLY A 116 -5.14 -5.97 5.07
CA GLY A 116 -3.88 -6.69 4.91
C GLY A 116 -3.91 -8.11 5.47
N SER A 117 -4.71 -8.35 6.52
CA SER A 117 -4.94 -9.71 7.05
C SER A 117 -5.76 -10.54 6.05
N LEU A 118 -6.84 -9.98 5.52
CA LEU A 118 -7.69 -10.65 4.53
C LEU A 118 -6.95 -10.93 3.21
N LEU A 119 -6.14 -9.97 2.75
CA LEU A 119 -5.28 -10.14 1.60
C LEU A 119 -4.25 -11.25 1.84
N SER A 120 -3.66 -11.32 3.03
CA SER A 120 -2.72 -12.40 3.38
C SER A 120 -3.38 -13.79 3.32
N ASP A 121 -4.62 -13.92 3.80
CA ASP A 121 -5.36 -15.17 3.72
C ASP A 121 -5.69 -15.55 2.26
N ALA A 122 -6.09 -14.56 1.44
CA ALA A 122 -6.35 -14.78 0.02
C ALA A 122 -5.10 -15.21 -0.75
N LEU A 123 -3.95 -14.58 -0.47
CA LEU A 123 -2.67 -14.90 -1.11
C LEU A 123 -2.17 -16.30 -0.70
N ASN A 124 -2.31 -16.66 0.58
CA ASN A 124 -2.01 -18.02 1.04
C ASN A 124 -2.89 -19.07 0.33
N ALA A 125 -4.18 -18.78 0.15
CA ALA A 125 -5.09 -19.68 -0.56
C ALA A 125 -4.78 -19.80 -2.06
N ALA A 126 -4.17 -18.77 -2.64
CA ALA A 126 -3.73 -18.71 -4.04
C ALA A 126 -2.28 -19.17 -4.26
N GLU A 127 -1.58 -19.63 -3.20
CA GLU A 127 -0.17 -20.03 -3.25
C GLU A 127 0.77 -18.91 -3.76
N VAL A 128 0.48 -17.65 -3.41
CA VAL A 128 1.30 -16.48 -3.75
C VAL A 128 2.20 -16.09 -2.56
N ASP A 129 3.50 -16.19 -2.77
CA ASP A 129 4.53 -16.01 -1.73
C ASP A 129 5.17 -14.62 -1.68
N THR A 130 4.69 -13.65 -2.49
CA THR A 130 5.20 -12.27 -2.50
C THR A 130 5.33 -11.71 -1.07
N PRO A 131 6.50 -11.16 -0.68
CA PRO A 131 6.69 -10.46 0.58
C PRO A 131 5.61 -9.41 0.85
N ARG A 132 5.08 -9.41 2.09
CA ARG A 132 3.97 -8.53 2.50
C ARG A 132 4.33 -7.72 3.72
N ARG A 133 3.98 -6.44 3.72
CA ARG A 133 4.12 -5.53 4.87
C ARG A 133 2.84 -4.73 5.06
N GLN A 134 2.62 -4.28 6.29
CA GLN A 134 1.42 -3.54 6.66
C GLN A 134 1.81 -2.30 7.44
N VAL A 135 1.24 -1.18 7.03
CA VAL A 135 1.31 0.11 7.71
C VAL A 135 -0.10 0.44 8.17
N GLY A 136 -0.27 0.58 9.48
CA GLY A 136 -1.57 0.87 10.08
C GLY A 136 -1.44 1.23 11.54
N VAL A 137 -2.55 1.62 12.16
CA VAL A 137 -2.54 2.12 13.53
C VAL A 137 -2.11 1.01 14.49
N PRO A 138 -1.04 1.20 15.30
CA PRO A 138 -0.65 0.21 16.29
C PRO A 138 -1.77 0.01 17.30
N GLN A 139 -1.96 -1.22 17.79
CA GLN A 139 -2.98 -1.55 18.80
C GLN A 139 -2.60 -1.03 20.20
N LYS A 140 -2.49 0.30 20.33
CA LYS A 140 -2.29 1.02 21.59
C LYS A 140 -3.27 2.20 21.61
N PHE A 141 -3.74 2.58 22.80
CA PHE A 141 -4.57 3.79 22.93
C PHE A 141 -3.78 5.00 22.43
N LEU A 142 -4.37 5.77 21.52
CA LEU A 142 -3.82 7.02 21.01
C LEU A 142 -3.99 8.09 22.10
N ASP A 143 -2.91 8.78 22.46
CA ASP A 143 -2.98 9.91 23.39
C ASP A 143 -3.72 11.11 22.73
N HIS A 144 -4.16 12.08 23.55
CA HIS A 144 -4.88 13.26 23.05
C HIS A 144 -3.94 14.20 22.27
N GLY A 145 -4.13 14.29 20.95
CA GLY A 145 -3.41 15.22 20.06
C GLY A 145 -4.21 15.56 18.80
N THR A 146 -3.70 16.48 17.98
CA THR A 146 -4.28 16.74 16.64
C THR A 146 -4.01 15.56 15.69
N ARG A 147 -4.83 15.37 14.63
CA ARG A 147 -4.67 14.24 13.67
C ARG A 147 -3.25 14.15 13.09
N GLY A 148 -2.59 15.28 12.83
CA GLY A 148 -1.20 15.32 12.35
C GLY A 148 -0.17 14.87 13.39
N GLN A 149 -0.33 15.32 14.64
CA GLN A 149 0.56 14.94 15.74
C GLN A 149 0.43 13.46 16.10
N VAL A 150 -0.81 12.96 16.17
CA VAL A 150 -1.08 11.53 16.41
C VAL A 150 -0.50 10.68 15.27
N GLN A 151 -0.62 11.10 14.01
CA GLN A 151 0.01 10.35 12.92
C GLN A 151 1.53 10.31 13.04
N ALA A 152 2.18 11.43 13.32
CA ALA A 152 3.63 11.47 13.50
C ALA A 152 4.12 10.65 14.70
N GLU A 153 3.44 10.76 15.84
CA GLU A 153 3.74 10.00 17.06
C GLU A 153 3.59 8.49 16.88
N HIS A 154 2.76 8.06 15.92
CA HIS A 154 2.54 6.66 15.59
C HIS A 154 3.22 6.20 14.30
N GLY A 155 4.05 7.04 13.67
CA GLY A 155 4.80 6.71 12.46
C GLY A 155 3.94 6.49 11.22
N LEU A 156 2.79 7.17 11.15
CA LEU A 156 1.81 7.09 10.07
C LEU A 156 1.80 8.33 9.16
N ASP A 157 2.69 9.29 9.43
CA ASP A 157 3.02 10.34 8.47
C ASP A 157 3.91 9.78 7.35
N VAL A 158 3.96 10.48 6.22
CA VAL A 158 4.67 10.02 5.03
C VAL A 158 6.18 9.85 5.26
N ASP A 159 6.83 10.69 6.07
CA ASP A 159 8.27 10.63 6.31
C ASP A 159 8.63 9.37 7.11
N SER A 160 7.84 9.09 8.17
CA SER A 160 8.01 7.89 8.99
C SER A 160 7.73 6.60 8.20
N VAL A 161 6.69 6.62 7.35
CA VAL A 161 6.34 5.48 6.51
C VAL A 161 7.44 5.24 5.47
N GLU A 162 7.91 6.28 4.79
CA GLU A 162 9.02 6.22 3.84
C GLU A 162 10.28 5.59 4.46
N ALA A 163 10.69 6.07 5.64
CA ALA A 163 11.85 5.51 6.35
C ALA A 163 11.66 4.01 6.67
N THR A 164 10.45 3.62 7.03
CA THR A 164 10.11 2.21 7.32
C THR A 164 10.18 1.36 6.05
N VAL A 165 9.61 1.86 4.95
CA VAL A 165 9.59 1.16 3.64
C VAL A 165 11.01 1.00 3.10
N ASN A 166 11.82 2.05 3.13
CA ASN A 166 13.23 1.98 2.72
C ASN A 166 14.00 0.93 3.52
N GLY A 167 13.75 0.83 4.84
CA GLY A 167 14.34 -0.23 5.65
C GLY A 167 13.87 -1.65 5.26
N TRP A 168 12.64 -1.82 4.78
CA TRP A 168 12.20 -3.11 4.22
C TRP A 168 12.89 -3.42 2.90
N LEU A 169 12.97 -2.43 2.00
CA LEU A 169 13.61 -2.56 0.70
C LEU A 169 15.08 -2.95 0.85
N GLU A 170 15.84 -2.26 1.71
CA GLU A 170 17.25 -2.59 1.98
C GLU A 170 17.42 -4.03 2.49
N ARG A 171 16.52 -4.50 3.36
CA ARG A 171 16.59 -5.88 3.89
C ARG A 171 16.23 -6.96 2.86
N LEU A 172 15.34 -6.65 1.93
CA LEU A 172 14.81 -7.60 0.94
C LEU A 172 15.65 -7.62 -0.33
N PHE A 173 16.12 -6.45 -0.77
CA PHE A 173 16.70 -6.22 -2.09
C PHE A 173 18.06 -5.52 -2.04
N GLY A 174 18.52 -5.08 -0.86
CA GLY A 174 19.86 -4.52 -0.72
C GLY A 174 20.95 -5.58 -0.93
N ASP A 175 22.09 -5.14 -1.46
CA ASP A 175 23.26 -6.01 -1.67
C ASP A 175 23.74 -6.61 -0.34
N GLN A 176 23.59 -7.92 -0.20
CA GLN A 176 24.18 -8.69 0.90
C GLN A 176 25.68 -8.87 0.62
N SER A 177 26.48 -7.85 0.94
CA SER A 177 27.96 -7.95 0.94
C SER A 177 28.49 -8.68 2.17
#